data_AF-A0A9D7JGQ6-F1
#
_entry.id   AF-A0A9D7JGQ6-F1
#
_cell.length_a   1.000
_cell.length_b   1.000
_cell.length_c   1.000
_cell.angle_alpha   90.00
_cell.angle_beta   90.00
_cell.angle_gamma   90.00
#
_symmetry.space_group_name_H-M   'P 1'
#
loop_
_entity.id
_entity.type
_entity.pdbx_description
1 polymer ?
#
loop_
_entity_poly.entity_id
_entity_poly.type
_entity_poly.pdbx_seq_one_letter_code
_entity_poly.pdbx_strand_id
1 'polypeptide(L)'
;MRVPLLLAFVLFATTALAQFPPPGVYACFHADGAAFGELTLLVAGDYAFTAADGSAGSGQVASAGTDVNPLSGPLHALGLTGAFGTDEAGRTSFRFIGRDGLVVTCD
;
A
#
# COMPACT_ATOMS: atom_id res chain seq x y z
N MET A 1 -4.47 -2.28 57.02
CA MET A 1 -4.66 -2.88 55.69
C MET A 1 -5.33 -1.85 54.79
N ARG A 2 -4.85 -1.74 53.53
CA ARG A 2 -5.44 -1.12 52.32
C ARG A 2 -4.57 -0.02 51.69
N VAL A 3 -3.69 -0.47 50.81
CA VAL A 3 -3.04 0.34 49.75
C VAL A 3 -4.05 0.44 48.61
N PRO A 4 -4.44 1.64 48.11
CA PRO A 4 -5.20 1.73 46.88
C PRO A 4 -4.22 1.67 45.70
N LEU A 5 -4.35 0.61 44.89
CA LEU A 5 -3.62 0.41 43.65
C LEU A 5 -4.23 1.35 42.58
N LEU A 6 -3.58 2.49 42.32
CA LEU A 6 -3.91 3.36 41.20
C LEU A 6 -3.37 2.73 39.90
N LEU A 7 -4.27 2.17 39.10
CA LEU A 7 -3.97 1.63 37.79
C LEU A 7 -3.89 2.79 36.79
N ALA A 8 -2.67 3.26 36.50
CA ALA A 8 -2.44 4.25 35.44
C ALA A 8 -2.49 3.54 34.07
N PHE A 9 -3.60 3.70 33.35
CA PHE A 9 -3.74 3.26 31.97
C PHE A 9 -3.00 4.24 31.05
N VAL A 10 -1.77 3.92 30.66
CA VAL A 10 -1.02 4.69 29.67
C VAL A 10 -1.48 4.24 28.28
N LEU A 11 -2.36 5.02 27.63
CA LEU A 11 -2.66 4.86 26.22
C LEU A 11 -1.50 5.44 25.40
N PHE A 12 -0.66 4.57 24.85
CA PHE A 12 0.29 4.95 23.80
C PHE A 12 -0.50 5.15 22.50
N ALA A 13 -0.97 6.37 22.26
CA ALA A 13 -1.38 6.78 20.92
C ALA A 13 -0.10 6.94 20.09
N THR A 14 0.33 5.87 19.40
CA THR A 14 1.33 6.02 18.35
C THR A 14 0.68 6.84 17.25
N THR A 15 1.02 8.12 17.15
CA THR A 15 0.71 8.91 15.97
C THR A 15 1.26 8.12 14.79
N ALA A 16 0.37 7.58 13.95
CA ALA A 16 0.75 7.09 12.65
C ALA A 16 1.34 8.32 11.93
N LEU A 17 2.67 8.40 11.88
CA LEU A 17 3.32 9.31 10.96
C LEU A 17 2.70 9.00 9.60
N ALA A 18 2.29 10.03 8.86
CA ALA A 18 1.88 9.86 7.48
C ALA A 18 3.08 9.30 6.72
N GLN A 19 3.23 7.98 6.74
CA GLN A 19 4.22 7.24 6.02
C GLN A 19 3.66 7.17 4.62
N PHE A 20 4.14 8.04 3.75
CA PHE A 20 3.89 7.84 2.34
C PHE A 20 4.67 6.61 1.91
N PRO A 21 4.07 5.72 1.10
CA PRO A 21 4.84 4.65 0.49
C PRO A 21 6.05 5.24 -0.24
N PRO A 22 7.26 4.70 -0.03
CA PRO A 22 8.45 5.20 -0.69
C PRO A 22 8.25 5.27 -2.21
N PRO A 23 8.72 6.33 -2.88
CA PRO A 23 8.74 6.33 -4.34
C PRO A 23 9.68 5.23 -4.84
N GLY A 24 9.33 4.62 -5.96
CA GLY A 24 10.06 3.47 -6.48
C GLY A 24 9.36 2.84 -7.67
N VAL A 25 10.02 1.83 -8.24
CA VAL A 25 9.48 0.99 -9.30
C VAL A 25 9.30 -0.40 -8.71
N TYR A 26 8.09 -0.94 -8.81
CA TYR A 26 7.69 -2.19 -8.17
C TYR A 26 7.14 -3.15 -9.22
N ALA A 27 7.67 -4.37 -9.25
CA ALA A 27 7.16 -5.41 -10.13
C ALA A 27 5.91 -6.02 -9.49
N CYS A 28 4.80 -6.03 -10.22
CA CYS A 28 3.52 -6.51 -9.71
C CYS A 28 3.16 -7.88 -10.28
N PHE A 29 2.71 -8.77 -9.40
CA PHE A 29 2.36 -10.15 -9.72
C PHE A 29 0.99 -10.51 -9.15
N HIS A 30 0.29 -11.39 -9.85
CA HIS A 30 -0.85 -12.11 -9.31
C HIS A 30 -0.44 -13.07 -8.20
N ALA A 31 -1.39 -13.52 -7.39
CA ALA A 31 -1.13 -14.49 -6.31
C ALA A 31 -0.56 -15.83 -6.79
N ASP A 32 -0.75 -16.19 -8.06
CA ASP A 32 -0.17 -17.39 -8.71
C ASP A 32 1.24 -17.15 -9.31
N GLY A 33 1.78 -15.93 -9.19
CA GLY A 33 3.07 -15.54 -9.71
C GLY A 33 3.05 -15.05 -11.17
N ALA A 34 1.90 -15.01 -11.84
CA ALA A 34 1.80 -14.44 -13.18
C ALA A 34 2.07 -12.92 -13.13
N ALA A 35 2.77 -12.40 -14.15
CA ALA A 35 3.04 -10.97 -14.25
C ALA A 35 1.74 -10.18 -14.40
N PHE A 36 1.54 -9.20 -13.53
CA PHE A 36 0.41 -8.28 -13.58
C PHE A 36 0.82 -6.95 -14.22
N GLY A 37 2.02 -6.46 -13.92
CA GLY A 37 2.54 -5.22 -14.48
C GLY A 37 3.68 -4.62 -13.66
N GLU A 38 3.91 -3.34 -13.84
CA GLU A 38 4.90 -2.55 -13.10
C GLU A 38 4.23 -1.28 -12.57
N LEU A 39 4.42 -1.01 -11.28
CA LEU A 39 3.98 0.19 -10.61
C LEU A 39 5.18 1.12 -10.37
N THR A 40 5.21 2.26 -11.05
CA THR A 40 6.11 3.36 -10.71
C THR A 40 5.38 4.33 -9.79
N LEU A 41 5.75 4.34 -8.52
CA LEU A 41 5.23 5.30 -7.54
C LEU A 41 6.16 6.51 -7.44
N LEU A 42 5.59 7.69 -7.58
CA LEU A 42 6.29 8.96 -7.50
C LEU A 42 6.00 9.62 -6.14
N VAL A 43 6.69 10.73 -5.88
CA VAL A 43 6.49 11.52 -4.66
C VAL A 43 5.04 12.00 -4.58
N ALA A 44 4.51 12.09 -3.35
CA ALA A 44 3.17 12.61 -3.05
C ALA A 44 1.98 11.76 -3.56
N GLY A 45 2.22 10.54 -4.04
CA GLY A 45 1.15 9.59 -4.40
C GLY A 45 0.75 9.60 -5.88
N ASP A 46 1.44 10.37 -6.72
CA ASP A 46 1.36 10.20 -8.17
C ASP A 46 1.90 8.81 -8.56
N TYR A 47 1.29 8.13 -9.52
CA TYR A 47 1.85 6.87 -10.04
C TYR A 47 1.67 6.72 -11.54
N ALA A 48 2.54 5.91 -12.15
CA ALA A 48 2.37 5.33 -13.46
C ALA A 48 2.29 3.81 -13.32
N PHE A 49 1.43 3.17 -14.10
CA PHE A 49 1.26 1.73 -14.14
C PHE A 49 1.31 1.23 -15.58
N THR A 50 2.10 0.18 -15.81
CA THR A 50 2.18 -0.53 -17.08
C THR A 50 1.75 -1.96 -16.85
N ALA A 51 0.62 -2.38 -17.41
CA ALA A 51 0.15 -3.74 -17.32
C ALA A 51 1.01 -4.70 -18.16
N ALA A 52 0.97 -5.99 -17.84
CA ALA A 52 1.70 -7.01 -18.58
C ALA A 52 1.28 -7.13 -20.08
N ASP A 53 0.08 -6.67 -20.43
CA ASP A 53 -0.41 -6.61 -21.83
C ASP A 53 0.09 -5.38 -22.61
N GLY A 54 0.89 -4.52 -21.98
CA GLY A 54 1.44 -3.31 -22.56
C GLY A 54 0.53 -2.08 -22.46
N SER A 55 -0.67 -2.21 -21.91
CA SER A 55 -1.49 -1.04 -21.59
C SER A 55 -0.85 -0.23 -20.46
N ALA A 56 -0.89 1.10 -20.56
CA ALA A 56 -0.26 1.98 -19.58
C ALA A 56 -1.17 3.15 -19.22
N GLY A 57 -1.04 3.64 -17.99
CA GLY A 57 -1.76 4.81 -17.51
C GLY A 57 -1.17 5.36 -16.24
N SER A 58 -1.64 6.53 -15.83
CA SER A 58 -1.23 7.19 -14.59
C SER A 58 -2.44 7.48 -13.69
N GLY A 59 -2.16 7.72 -12.42
CA GLY A 59 -3.19 8.05 -11.45
C GLY A 59 -2.61 8.58 -10.15
N GLN A 60 -3.47 8.57 -9.13
CA GLN A 60 -3.19 9.03 -7.78
C GLN A 60 -3.50 7.92 -6.79
N VAL A 61 -2.69 7.79 -5.75
CA VAL A 61 -3.01 7.03 -4.54
C VAL A 61 -3.04 7.96 -3.33
N ALA A 62 -3.99 7.75 -2.44
CA ALA A 62 -3.93 8.26 -1.07
C ALA A 62 -3.31 7.19 -0.16
N SER A 63 -2.63 7.64 0.90
CA SER A 63 -2.18 6.74 1.96
C SER A 63 -2.55 7.28 3.34
N ALA A 64 -2.86 6.36 4.26
CA ALA A 64 -3.13 6.66 5.66
C ALA A 64 -2.55 5.53 6.52
N GLY A 65 -1.49 5.81 7.27
CA GLY A 65 -0.70 4.75 7.90
C GLY A 65 -0.11 3.83 6.83
N THR A 66 -0.40 2.53 6.89
CA THR A 66 0.02 1.55 5.87
C THR A 66 -0.99 1.37 4.74
N ASP A 67 -2.21 1.91 4.88
CA ASP A 67 -3.25 1.73 3.87
C ASP A 67 -2.94 2.57 2.64
N VAL A 68 -3.23 2.02 1.46
CA VAL A 68 -3.06 2.64 0.14
C VAL A 68 -4.34 2.51 -0.65
N ASN A 69 -4.88 3.65 -1.07
CA ASN A 69 -6.13 3.70 -1.82
C ASN A 69 -5.92 4.46 -3.15
N PRO A 70 -5.89 3.76 -4.30
CA PRO A 70 -6.01 4.38 -5.62
C PRO A 70 -7.26 5.25 -5.75
N LEU A 71 -7.06 6.53 -6.04
CA LEU A 71 -8.12 7.52 -6.26
C LEU A 71 -8.48 7.68 -7.75
N SER A 72 -7.54 7.35 -8.64
CA SER A 72 -7.70 7.46 -10.10
C SER A 72 -6.77 6.50 -10.85
N GLY A 73 -6.93 6.45 -12.18
CA GLY A 73 -6.09 5.66 -13.07
C GLY A 73 -6.40 4.17 -13.08
N PRO A 74 -5.54 3.34 -13.70
CA PRO A 74 -5.77 1.91 -13.90
C PRO A 74 -6.04 1.14 -12.60
N LEU A 75 -5.27 1.39 -11.54
CA LEU A 75 -5.45 0.67 -10.27
C LEU A 75 -6.82 0.96 -9.64
N HIS A 76 -7.31 2.20 -9.74
CA HIS A 76 -8.64 2.59 -9.29
C HIS A 76 -9.75 1.96 -10.14
N ALA A 77 -9.57 1.93 -11.47
CA ALA A 77 -10.53 1.32 -12.39
C ALA A 77 -10.72 -0.19 -12.11
N LEU A 78 -9.64 -0.87 -11.74
CA LEU A 78 -9.64 -2.26 -11.29
C LEU A 78 -10.21 -2.45 -9.87
N GLY A 79 -10.55 -1.36 -9.19
CA GLY A 79 -11.07 -1.37 -7.82
C GLY A 79 -10.08 -1.93 -6.82
N LEU A 80 -8.78 -1.76 -7.06
CA LEU A 80 -7.73 -2.19 -6.15
C LEU A 80 -7.70 -1.28 -4.93
N THR A 81 -7.61 -1.88 -3.76
CA THR A 81 -7.33 -1.23 -2.47
C THR A 81 -6.25 -2.04 -1.78
N GLY A 82 -5.33 -1.43 -1.04
CA GLY A 82 -4.20 -2.18 -0.53
C GLY A 82 -3.56 -1.61 0.71
N ALA A 83 -2.44 -2.22 1.06
CA ALA A 83 -1.54 -1.73 2.07
C ALA A 83 -0.10 -1.94 1.61
N PHE A 84 0.82 -1.16 2.17
CA PHE A 84 2.25 -1.34 1.97
C PHE A 84 2.96 -1.65 3.28
N GLY A 85 4.10 -2.32 3.19
CA GLY A 85 4.99 -2.58 4.30
C GLY A 85 6.44 -2.51 3.85
N THR A 86 7.31 -2.03 4.74
CA THR A 86 8.75 -2.00 4.53
C THR A 86 9.41 -2.95 5.52
N ASP A 87 10.22 -3.90 5.04
CA ASP A 87 10.90 -4.86 5.89
C ASP A 87 12.15 -4.25 6.58
N GLU A 88 12.81 -5.05 7.43
CA GLU A 88 14.02 -4.64 8.15
C GLU A 88 15.19 -4.27 7.23
N ALA A 89 15.18 -4.76 5.97
CA ALA A 89 16.17 -4.44 4.96
C ALA A 89 15.81 -3.19 4.14
N GLY A 90 14.69 -2.52 4.45
CA GLY A 90 14.22 -1.34 3.74
C GLY A 90 13.48 -1.65 2.44
N ARG A 91 13.17 -2.92 2.13
CA ARG A 91 12.42 -3.29 0.93
C ARG A 91 10.94 -3.06 1.17
N THR A 92 10.32 -2.28 0.29
CA THR A 92 8.88 -1.98 0.35
C THR A 92 8.13 -2.91 -0.56
N SER A 93 7.04 -3.47 -0.06
CA SER A 93 6.08 -4.22 -0.87
C SER A 93 4.66 -3.71 -0.64
N PHE A 94 3.82 -3.86 -1.65
CA PHE A 94 2.41 -3.53 -1.65
C PHE A 94 1.60 -4.80 -1.83
N ARG A 95 0.45 -4.85 -1.17
CA ARG A 95 -0.55 -5.89 -1.42
C ARG A 95 -1.88 -5.23 -1.68
N PHE A 96 -2.40 -5.40 -2.89
CA PHE A 96 -3.68 -4.91 -3.33
C PHE A 96 -4.71 -6.05 -3.45
N ILE A 97 -5.95 -5.73 -3.12
CA ILE A 97 -7.13 -6.58 -3.26
C ILE A 97 -8.16 -5.82 -4.11
N GLY A 98 -8.56 -6.42 -5.22
CA GLY A 98 -9.65 -5.95 -6.08
C GLY A 98 -11.01 -6.42 -5.61
N ARG A 99 -12.06 -5.75 -6.08
CA ARG A 99 -13.47 -6.08 -5.76
C ARG A 99 -13.87 -7.51 -6.12
N ASP A 100 -13.23 -8.08 -7.15
CA ASP A 100 -13.54 -9.42 -7.65
C ASP A 100 -12.66 -10.51 -7.01
N GLY A 101 -11.97 -10.20 -5.90
CA GLY A 101 -11.07 -11.13 -5.23
C GLY A 101 -9.69 -11.24 -5.89
N LEU A 102 -9.40 -10.41 -6.90
CA LEU A 102 -8.07 -10.24 -7.46
C LEU A 102 -7.08 -9.85 -6.36
N VAL A 103 -5.97 -10.58 -6.22
CA VAL A 103 -4.87 -10.23 -5.32
C VAL A 103 -3.63 -9.96 -6.14
N VAL A 104 -3.02 -8.81 -5.90
CA VAL A 104 -1.80 -8.36 -6.56
C VAL A 104 -0.78 -7.97 -5.49
N THR A 105 0.44 -8.47 -5.62
CA THR A 105 1.58 -8.04 -4.80
C THR A 105 2.55 -7.27 -5.69
N CYS A 106 3.08 -6.15 -5.22
CA CYS A 106 4.15 -5.41 -5.90
C CYS A 106 5.36 -5.27 -4.99
N ASP A 107 6.56 -5.63 -5.44
CA ASP A 107 7.82 -5.57 -4.65
C ASP A 107 9.02 -5.00 -5.42
#